data_AF-A0A0L0JRY3-F1
#
_entry.id   AF-A0A0L0JRY3-F1
#
_cell.length_a   1.000
_cell.length_b   1.000
_cell.length_c   1.000
_cell.angle_alpha   90.00
_cell.angle_beta   90.00
_cell.angle_gamma   90.00
#
_symmetry.space_group_name_H-M   'P 1'
#
loop_
_entity.id
_entity.type
_entity.pdbx_description
1 polymer ?
#
loop_
_entity_poly.entity_id
_entity_poly.type
_entity_poly.pdbx_seq_one_letter_code
_entity_poly.pdbx_strand_id
1 'polypeptide(L)'
;MGLPARHDDAPQQHSHPARRTVLGKALGLAAAGLGAAAATTATAPSAHAAVRANQADWRFCTKCYGMFFRGYPTDGACPAGGGHDSAGYNFNLPHDIPETPTAQHNWRFCTKCYGMFFWGYPDNGRCPAGAAHAAAGYDFVLPHDIPQTPNTQRNWRFCPKCYGLYYYGYPTNGRCPAGAAHSVAGYDFVLPFL
;
A
#
# COMPACT_ATOMS: atom_id res chain seq x y z
N MET A 1 5.25 18.94 -58.06
CA MET A 1 6.64 18.99 -57.56
C MET A 1 6.59 19.20 -56.06
N GLY A 2 7.20 18.30 -55.28
CA GLY A 2 7.53 18.51 -53.87
C GLY A 2 6.51 18.02 -52.84
N LEU A 3 6.71 16.82 -52.30
CA LEU A 3 6.32 16.49 -50.92
C LEU A 3 7.54 15.84 -50.22
N PRO A 4 7.76 16.15 -48.93
CA PRO A 4 9.10 16.20 -48.32
C PRO A 4 9.59 14.90 -47.67
N ALA A 5 10.90 14.92 -47.41
CA ALA A 5 11.75 13.85 -46.95
C ALA A 5 11.40 13.28 -45.57
N ARG A 6 11.68 11.99 -45.42
CA ARG A 6 11.67 11.24 -44.15
C ARG A 6 12.81 11.76 -43.27
N HIS A 7 12.51 12.06 -42.02
CA HIS A 7 13.52 12.23 -40.98
C HIS A 7 13.71 10.89 -40.27
N ASP A 8 14.93 10.36 -40.39
CA ASP A 8 15.43 9.20 -39.65
C ASP A 8 15.77 9.64 -38.22
N ASP A 9 15.06 9.12 -37.22
CA ASP A 9 15.39 9.26 -35.81
C ASP A 9 16.46 8.23 -35.42
N ALA A 10 17.69 8.71 -35.21
CA ALA A 10 18.78 7.94 -34.62
C ALA A 10 18.71 7.97 -33.07
N PRO A 11 19.09 6.88 -32.38
CA PRO A 11 18.97 6.79 -30.92
C PRO A 11 20.03 7.62 -30.20
N GLN A 12 19.59 8.49 -29.28
CA GLN A 12 20.48 9.24 -28.39
C GLN A 12 21.06 8.33 -27.30
N GLN A 13 22.36 8.10 -27.36
CA GLN A 13 23.15 7.49 -26.29
C GLN A 13 23.43 8.53 -25.20
N HIS A 14 23.05 8.23 -23.95
CA HIS A 14 23.40 9.02 -22.78
C HIS A 14 24.62 8.41 -22.10
N SER A 15 25.76 9.08 -22.26
CA SER A 15 27.05 8.71 -21.70
C SER A 15 27.09 8.99 -20.19
N HIS A 16 27.23 7.94 -19.38
CA HIS A 16 27.54 8.08 -17.95
C HIS A 16 29.02 8.42 -17.76
N PRO A 17 29.37 9.47 -16.99
CA PRO A 17 30.77 9.78 -16.71
C PRO A 17 31.38 8.76 -15.74
N ALA A 18 32.40 8.05 -16.21
CA ALA A 18 33.27 7.20 -15.40
C ALA A 18 34.02 8.01 -14.35
N ARG A 19 33.95 7.58 -13.08
CA ARG A 19 34.81 8.12 -12.00
C ARG A 19 36.19 7.46 -12.07
N ARG A 20 37.19 8.34 -12.08
CA ARG A 20 38.61 8.08 -12.24
C ARG A 20 39.20 7.27 -11.09
N THR A 21 40.01 6.28 -11.45
CA THR A 21 40.98 5.57 -10.62
C THR A 21 42.03 6.52 -10.06
N VAL A 22 42.37 6.39 -8.78
CA VAL A 22 43.62 6.92 -8.20
C VAL A 22 44.37 5.77 -7.56
N LEU A 23 45.57 5.50 -8.07
CA LEU A 23 46.51 4.49 -7.59
C LEU A 23 47.53 5.19 -6.69
N GLY A 24 47.61 4.79 -5.42
CA GLY A 24 48.67 5.20 -4.49
C GLY A 24 49.27 3.96 -3.82
N LYS A 25 50.50 3.61 -4.20
CA LYS A 25 51.32 2.62 -3.48
C LYS A 25 51.99 3.29 -2.28
N ALA A 26 51.94 2.64 -1.12
CA ALA A 26 52.97 2.79 -0.08
C ALA A 26 53.16 1.45 0.63
N LEU A 27 54.34 0.86 0.44
CA LEU A 27 54.87 -0.24 1.25
C LEU A 27 55.48 0.37 2.52
N GLY A 28 55.13 -0.16 3.69
CA GLY A 28 55.78 0.14 4.95
C GLY A 28 55.66 -1.05 5.90
N LEU A 29 56.76 -1.77 6.10
CA LEU A 29 56.94 -2.78 7.13
C LEU A 29 57.25 -2.10 8.47
N ALA A 30 56.59 -2.50 9.56
CA ALA A 30 57.22 -3.01 10.81
C ALA A 30 56.30 -2.89 12.04
N ALA A 31 56.60 -3.80 12.99
CA ALA A 31 56.27 -3.84 14.41
C ALA A 31 54.89 -4.38 14.83
N ALA A 32 54.92 -5.64 15.26
CA ALA A 32 53.91 -6.28 16.09
C ALA A 32 53.78 -5.54 17.44
N GLY A 33 52.56 -5.09 17.75
CA GLY A 33 52.15 -4.67 19.08
C GLY A 33 50.95 -5.50 19.52
N LEU A 34 51.12 -6.27 20.60
CA LEU A 34 50.03 -6.97 21.29
C LEU A 34 49.14 -5.94 21.99
N GLY A 35 48.17 -5.38 21.27
CA GLY A 35 47.08 -4.60 21.86
C GLY A 35 45.92 -5.52 22.21
N ALA A 36 45.63 -5.68 23.50
CA ALA A 36 44.43 -6.37 23.95
C ALA A 36 43.20 -5.58 23.51
N ALA A 37 42.53 -6.04 22.45
CA ALA A 37 41.24 -5.51 22.04
C ALA A 37 40.20 -5.97 23.07
N ALA A 38 39.79 -5.07 23.96
CA ALA A 38 38.63 -5.28 24.80
C ALA A 38 37.39 -5.37 23.89
N ALA A 39 36.89 -6.59 23.71
CA ALA A 39 35.65 -6.84 23.00
C ALA A 39 34.50 -6.24 23.81
N THR A 40 34.07 -5.03 23.45
CA THR A 40 32.80 -4.48 23.90
C THR A 40 31.71 -5.33 23.26
N THR A 41 31.12 -6.24 24.04
CA THR A 41 29.91 -6.96 23.64
C THR A 41 28.79 -5.94 23.51
N ALA A 42 28.59 -5.42 22.30
CA ALA A 42 27.39 -4.67 21.96
C ALA A 42 26.21 -5.64 22.07
N THR A 43 25.49 -5.58 23.18
CA THR A 43 24.19 -6.23 23.32
C THR A 43 23.27 -5.61 22.28
N ALA A 44 22.95 -6.37 21.23
CA ALA A 44 21.88 -6.00 20.32
C ALA A 44 20.61 -5.77 21.14
N PRO A 45 19.85 -4.69 20.89
CA PRO A 45 18.58 -4.51 21.57
C PRO A 45 17.72 -5.73 21.25
N SER A 46 17.21 -6.40 22.29
CA SER A 46 16.17 -7.39 22.13
C SER A 46 15.06 -6.77 21.32
N ALA A 47 14.77 -7.38 20.16
CA ALA A 47 13.58 -7.07 19.39
C ALA A 47 12.38 -7.41 20.30
N HIS A 48 11.94 -6.43 21.07
CA HIS A 48 10.59 -6.44 21.59
C HIS A 48 9.72 -6.67 20.37
N ALA A 49 9.00 -7.80 20.35
CA ALA A 49 7.98 -8.03 19.35
C ALA A 49 7.07 -6.81 19.44
N ALA A 50 7.23 -5.89 18.48
CA ALA A 50 6.43 -4.69 18.44
C ALA A 50 4.99 -5.18 18.38
N VAL A 51 4.21 -4.88 19.41
CA VAL A 51 2.77 -5.11 19.38
C VAL A 51 2.30 -4.37 18.13
N ARG A 52 1.89 -5.10 17.10
CA ARG A 52 1.37 -4.48 15.89
C ARG A 52 0.15 -3.67 16.32
N ALA A 53 0.19 -2.36 16.12
CA ALA A 53 -1.00 -1.53 16.23
C ALA A 53 -1.94 -1.99 15.12
N ASN A 54 -3.08 -2.57 15.50
CA ASN A 54 -4.09 -3.02 14.56
C ASN A 54 -5.46 -2.53 15.00
N GLN A 55 -6.34 -2.33 14.03
CA GLN A 55 -7.74 -2.01 14.25
C GLN A 55 -8.61 -3.11 13.66
N ALA A 56 -9.46 -3.70 14.49
CA ALA A 56 -10.49 -4.64 14.07
C ALA A 56 -11.69 -3.90 13.43
N ASP A 57 -12.77 -4.64 13.18
CA ASP A 57 -14.07 -4.14 12.70
C ASP A 57 -14.09 -3.56 11.28
N TRP A 58 -13.07 -3.90 10.50
CA TRP A 58 -13.08 -3.73 9.05
C TRP A 58 -13.81 -4.91 8.40
N ARG A 59 -14.74 -4.60 7.50
CA ARG A 59 -15.71 -5.54 6.95
C ARG A 59 -15.76 -5.45 5.43
N PHE A 60 -15.99 -6.59 4.80
CA PHE A 60 -16.36 -6.67 3.40
C PHE A 60 -17.83 -6.29 3.22
N CYS A 61 -18.14 -5.45 2.22
CA CYS A 61 -19.52 -5.13 1.83
C CYS A 61 -20.02 -6.00 0.68
N THR A 62 -21.12 -6.74 0.85
CA THR A 62 -21.70 -7.62 -0.18
C THR A 62 -22.23 -6.90 -1.42
N LYS A 63 -22.56 -5.61 -1.29
CA LYS A 63 -23.19 -4.82 -2.36
C LYS A 63 -22.18 -4.15 -3.29
N CYS A 64 -21.15 -3.55 -2.71
CA CYS A 64 -20.13 -2.80 -3.46
C CYS A 64 -18.77 -3.50 -3.50
N TYR A 65 -18.59 -4.58 -2.74
CA TYR A 65 -17.33 -5.31 -2.55
C TYR A 65 -16.20 -4.51 -1.91
N GLY A 66 -16.50 -3.29 -1.46
CA GLY A 66 -15.55 -2.40 -0.79
C GLY A 66 -15.28 -2.83 0.65
N MET A 67 -14.07 -2.53 1.12
CA MET A 67 -13.70 -2.58 2.54
C MET A 67 -14.27 -1.36 3.26
N PHE A 68 -15.02 -1.57 4.35
CA PHE A 68 -15.58 -0.48 5.16
C PHE A 68 -15.42 -0.76 6.66
N PHE A 69 -15.34 0.30 7.45
CA PHE A 69 -15.22 0.21 8.90
C PHE A 69 -16.62 0.20 9.54
N ARG A 70 -16.86 -0.75 10.43
CA ARG A 70 -18.14 -0.95 11.13
C ARG A 70 -18.07 -0.65 12.63
N GLY A 71 -17.28 0.35 13.01
CA GLY A 71 -17.15 0.79 14.41
C GLY A 71 -18.13 1.88 14.85
N TYR A 72 -19.11 2.24 14.03
CA TYR A 72 -20.11 3.27 14.32
C TYR A 72 -21.54 2.73 14.23
N PRO A 73 -22.55 3.39 14.83
CA PRO A 73 -23.95 2.95 14.75
C PRO A 73 -24.58 2.99 13.35
N THR A 74 -23.93 3.66 12.40
CA THR A 74 -24.33 3.67 10.98
C THR A 74 -23.25 2.98 10.14
N ASP A 75 -23.58 2.60 8.91
CA ASP A 75 -22.65 1.88 8.02
C ASP A 75 -22.08 2.75 6.89
N GLY A 76 -22.25 4.09 6.95
CA GLY A 76 -21.73 5.02 5.94
C GLY A 76 -22.39 4.90 4.55
N ALA A 77 -22.18 5.89 3.68
CA ALA A 77 -22.75 5.87 2.33
C ALA A 77 -22.18 4.76 1.43
N CYS A 78 -23.02 3.81 1.00
CA CYS A 78 -22.63 2.74 0.09
C CYS A 78 -22.81 3.15 -1.38
N PRO A 79 -21.89 2.78 -2.30
CA PRO A 79 -22.08 2.98 -3.74
C PRO A 79 -23.35 2.31 -4.30
N ALA A 80 -23.88 1.27 -3.66
CA ALA A 80 -25.13 0.61 -4.04
C ALA A 80 -26.39 1.31 -3.50
N GLY A 81 -26.24 2.41 -2.75
CA GLY A 81 -27.32 3.06 -2.02
C GLY A 81 -27.46 2.53 -0.59
N GLY A 82 -27.94 3.41 0.30
CA GLY A 82 -28.07 3.14 1.74
C GLY A 82 -26.72 2.96 2.45
N GLY A 83 -26.77 2.28 3.61
CA GLY A 83 -25.59 1.87 4.40
C GLY A 83 -24.79 0.73 3.76
N HIS A 84 -23.53 0.50 4.13
CA HIS A 84 -22.84 -0.74 3.77
C HIS A 84 -23.50 -1.99 4.40
N ASP A 85 -23.28 -3.17 3.80
CA ASP A 85 -23.85 -4.45 4.27
C ASP A 85 -22.74 -5.48 4.48
N SER A 86 -22.43 -5.79 5.74
CA SER A 86 -21.25 -6.58 6.10
C SER A 86 -21.43 -8.08 5.88
N ALA A 87 -20.41 -8.74 5.33
CA ALA A 87 -20.30 -10.19 5.33
C ALA A 87 -18.85 -10.66 5.51
N GLY A 88 -18.67 -11.97 5.72
CA GLY A 88 -17.35 -12.61 5.81
C GLY A 88 -16.57 -12.26 7.08
N TYR A 89 -15.25 -12.18 6.93
CA TYR A 89 -14.30 -12.03 8.03
C TYR A 89 -14.31 -10.64 8.69
N ASN A 90 -13.87 -10.60 9.96
CA ASN A 90 -13.55 -9.36 10.65
C ASN A 90 -12.07 -9.06 10.47
N PHE A 91 -11.75 -8.09 9.62
CA PHE A 91 -10.37 -7.75 9.30
C PHE A 91 -9.74 -6.92 10.42
N ASN A 92 -8.48 -7.19 10.71
CA ASN A 92 -7.71 -6.56 11.77
C ASN A 92 -6.50 -5.85 11.18
N LEU A 93 -6.68 -4.63 10.71
CA LEU A 93 -5.74 -3.97 9.80
C LEU A 93 -4.60 -3.28 10.57
N PRO A 94 -3.33 -3.47 10.16
CA PRO A 94 -2.20 -2.77 10.75
C PRO A 94 -2.26 -1.27 10.44
N HIS A 95 -1.85 -0.44 11.40
CA HIS A 95 -1.77 1.00 11.23
C HIS A 95 -0.61 1.62 12.00
N ASP A 96 -0.22 2.83 11.61
CA ASP A 96 0.83 3.65 12.23
C ASP A 96 2.16 2.89 12.44
N ILE A 97 2.48 2.01 11.48
CA ILE A 97 3.76 1.31 11.36
C ILE A 97 4.48 1.77 10.09
N PRO A 98 5.79 1.58 9.94
CA PRO A 98 6.49 1.95 8.71
C PRO A 98 6.02 1.14 7.49
N GLU A 99 6.01 1.80 6.32
CA GLU A 99 5.94 1.11 5.02
C GLU A 99 7.14 0.17 4.84
N THR A 100 6.93 -0.91 4.10
CA THR A 100 7.96 -1.89 3.75
C THR A 100 7.81 -2.28 2.27
N PRO A 101 8.79 -2.99 1.66
CA PRO A 101 8.65 -3.47 0.28
C PRO A 101 7.42 -4.36 0.02
N THR A 102 6.80 -4.89 1.08
CA THR A 102 5.62 -5.78 1.03
C THR A 102 4.46 -5.24 1.87
N ALA A 103 4.45 -3.95 2.22
CA ALA A 103 3.33 -3.34 2.93
C ALA A 103 3.25 -1.84 2.65
N GLN A 104 2.11 -1.38 2.14
CA GLN A 104 1.93 -0.02 1.65
C GLN A 104 1.14 0.83 2.67
N HIS A 105 1.66 2.02 3.00
CA HIS A 105 0.98 2.99 3.86
C HIS A 105 0.04 3.94 3.06
N ASN A 106 -0.45 5.02 3.67
CA ASN A 106 -1.39 5.98 3.10
C ASN A 106 -2.80 5.42 2.80
N TRP A 107 -3.18 4.32 3.43
CA TRP A 107 -4.56 3.85 3.41
C TRP A 107 -5.35 4.50 4.54
N ARG A 108 -6.48 5.10 4.22
CA ARG A 108 -7.23 5.98 5.13
C ARG A 108 -8.70 5.57 5.22
N PHE A 109 -9.27 5.82 6.40
CA PHE A 109 -10.71 5.75 6.61
C PHE A 109 -11.41 7.02 6.11
N CYS A 110 -12.50 6.88 5.36
CA CYS A 110 -13.34 8.02 4.94
C CYS A 110 -14.52 8.27 5.89
N THR A 111 -14.65 9.47 6.45
CA THR A 111 -15.73 9.82 7.41
C THR A 111 -17.14 9.86 6.82
N LYS A 112 -17.28 9.85 5.50
CA LYS A 112 -18.59 9.98 4.81
C LYS A 112 -19.15 8.64 4.38
N CYS A 113 -18.31 7.78 3.81
CA CYS A 113 -18.71 6.47 3.32
C CYS A 113 -18.26 5.32 4.20
N TYR A 114 -17.41 5.59 5.19
CA TYR A 114 -16.76 4.60 6.04
C TYR A 114 -15.84 3.61 5.31
N GLY A 115 -15.65 3.80 4.00
CA GLY A 115 -14.78 2.99 3.17
C GLY A 115 -13.29 3.29 3.38
N MET A 116 -12.48 2.25 3.20
CA MET A 116 -11.02 2.34 3.07
C MET A 116 -10.65 2.87 1.68
N PHE A 117 -9.80 3.90 1.63
CA PHE A 117 -9.31 4.46 0.37
C PHE A 117 -7.84 4.84 0.45
N PHE A 118 -7.17 4.87 -0.69
CA PHE A 118 -5.77 5.29 -0.79
C PHE A 118 -5.68 6.83 -0.91
N TRP A 119 -4.96 7.45 0.03
CA TRP A 119 -4.64 8.89 0.06
C TRP A 119 -3.27 9.12 -0.56
N GLY A 120 -3.05 8.67 -1.80
CA GLY A 120 -1.78 8.89 -2.50
C GLY A 120 -1.83 9.98 -3.57
N TYR A 121 -3.01 10.51 -3.86
CA TYR A 121 -3.25 11.42 -4.98
C TYR A 121 -4.07 12.63 -4.52
N PRO A 122 -3.84 13.82 -5.11
CA PRO A 122 -4.40 15.08 -4.60
C PRO A 122 -5.92 15.19 -4.73
N ASP A 123 -6.54 14.47 -5.66
CA ASP A 123 -7.99 14.49 -5.91
C ASP A 123 -8.78 13.53 -5.00
N ASN A 124 -8.10 12.68 -4.23
CA ASN A 124 -8.68 11.78 -3.20
C ASN A 124 -9.82 10.87 -3.69
N GLY A 125 -9.96 10.67 -5.00
CA GLY A 125 -10.87 9.68 -5.61
C GLY A 125 -12.36 9.97 -5.40
N ARG A 126 -13.20 9.32 -6.20
CA ARG A 126 -14.65 9.48 -6.14
C ARG A 126 -15.26 8.76 -4.92
N CYS A 127 -15.84 9.53 -3.98
CA CYS A 127 -16.61 8.99 -2.86
C CYS A 127 -18.10 8.83 -3.22
N PRO A 128 -18.79 7.77 -2.76
CA PRO A 128 -20.24 7.58 -2.97
C PRO A 128 -21.10 8.69 -2.33
N ALA A 129 -20.56 9.45 -1.37
CA ALA A 129 -21.24 10.61 -0.79
C ALA A 129 -21.22 11.87 -1.70
N GLY A 130 -20.74 11.77 -2.95
CA GLY A 130 -20.85 12.82 -3.98
C GLY A 130 -19.63 13.73 -4.15
N ALA A 131 -18.67 13.70 -3.22
CA ALA A 131 -17.44 14.49 -3.24
C ALA A 131 -16.19 13.58 -3.32
N ALA A 132 -15.00 14.14 -3.06
CA ALA A 132 -13.80 13.35 -2.79
C ALA A 132 -13.89 12.66 -1.41
N HIS A 133 -13.09 11.61 -1.20
CA HIS A 133 -12.96 10.99 0.12
C HIS A 133 -12.40 11.99 1.15
N ALA A 134 -12.83 11.85 2.41
CA ALA A 134 -12.42 12.71 3.52
C ALA A 134 -11.78 11.87 4.62
N ALA A 135 -10.46 11.91 4.76
CA ALA A 135 -9.74 11.03 5.67
C ALA A 135 -9.91 11.47 7.11
N ALA A 136 -9.95 10.48 7.98
CA ALA A 136 -9.73 10.62 9.41
C ALA A 136 -9.07 9.35 9.94
N GLY A 137 -8.78 9.36 11.25
CA GLY A 137 -8.25 8.19 11.94
C GLY A 137 -6.78 7.90 11.60
N TYR A 138 -6.44 6.62 11.62
CA TYR A 138 -5.08 6.12 11.49
C TYR A 138 -4.56 6.09 10.05
N ASP A 139 -3.23 5.99 9.91
CA ASP A 139 -2.60 5.63 8.64
C ASP A 139 -2.44 4.11 8.56
N PHE A 140 -3.29 3.46 7.77
CA PHE A 140 -3.25 2.01 7.62
C PHE A 140 -2.12 1.60 6.69
N VAL A 141 -1.47 0.49 7.06
CA VAL A 141 -0.37 -0.09 6.31
C VAL A 141 -0.75 -1.51 5.90
N LEU A 142 -1.11 -1.66 4.63
CA LEU A 142 -1.69 -2.89 4.12
C LEU A 142 -0.61 -3.81 3.53
N PRO A 143 -0.47 -5.04 4.03
CA PRO A 143 0.43 -6.02 3.43
C PRO A 143 0.02 -6.34 2.00
N HIS A 144 1.00 -6.54 1.12
CA HIS A 144 0.76 -6.90 -0.27
C HIS A 144 1.84 -7.81 -0.84
N ASP A 145 1.47 -8.57 -1.87
CA ASP A 145 2.36 -9.46 -2.63
C ASP A 145 3.14 -10.47 -1.77
N ILE A 146 2.50 -10.92 -0.68
CA ILE A 146 2.97 -11.99 0.21
C ILE A 146 2.09 -13.23 0.08
N PRO A 147 2.59 -14.43 0.44
CA PRO A 147 1.76 -15.64 0.46
C PRO A 147 0.57 -15.49 1.42
N GLN A 148 -0.59 -15.99 0.99
CA GLN A 148 -1.75 -16.11 1.89
C GLN A 148 -1.48 -17.16 2.98
N THR A 149 -1.88 -16.84 4.19
CA THR A 149 -1.86 -17.70 5.39
C THR A 149 -3.29 -18.08 5.81
N PRO A 150 -3.49 -19.02 6.75
CA PRO A 150 -4.83 -19.38 7.23
C PRO A 150 -5.65 -18.23 7.82
N ASN A 151 -4.99 -17.18 8.27
CA ASN A 151 -5.57 -16.00 8.92
C ASN A 151 -5.42 -14.70 8.09
N THR A 152 -5.19 -14.84 6.79
CA THR A 152 -5.17 -13.70 5.86
C THR A 152 -5.96 -14.01 4.60
N GLN A 153 -6.42 -12.96 3.92
CA GLN A 153 -7.15 -13.08 2.66
C GLN A 153 -6.47 -12.21 1.60
N ARG A 154 -6.07 -12.83 0.48
CA ARG A 154 -5.58 -12.12 -0.72
C ARG A 154 -6.71 -11.67 -1.64
N ASN A 155 -6.39 -11.12 -2.81
CA ASN A 155 -7.32 -10.60 -3.81
C ASN A 155 -8.05 -9.32 -3.39
N TRP A 156 -7.48 -8.55 -2.45
CA TRP A 156 -7.91 -7.18 -2.21
C TRP A 156 -7.15 -6.26 -3.16
N ARG A 157 -7.88 -5.44 -3.91
CA ARG A 157 -7.33 -4.66 -5.02
C ARG A 157 -7.66 -3.18 -4.86
N PHE A 158 -6.74 -2.34 -5.32
CA PHE A 158 -6.98 -0.91 -5.46
C PHE A 158 -7.80 -0.63 -6.74
N CYS A 159 -8.76 0.28 -6.63
CA CYS A 159 -9.52 0.78 -7.77
C CYS A 159 -9.08 2.20 -8.17
N PRO A 160 -8.49 2.41 -9.37
CA PRO A 160 -7.96 3.72 -9.78
C PRO A 160 -9.03 4.78 -10.06
N LYS A 161 -10.32 4.40 -10.10
CA LYS A 161 -11.43 5.33 -10.38
C LYS A 161 -11.98 6.00 -9.11
N CYS A 162 -11.92 5.29 -7.99
CA CYS A 162 -12.48 5.75 -6.71
C CYS A 162 -11.49 5.71 -5.55
N TYR A 163 -10.32 5.14 -5.78
CA TYR A 163 -9.26 4.89 -4.81
C TYR A 163 -9.61 3.96 -3.66
N GLY A 164 -10.80 3.36 -3.71
CA GLY A 164 -11.25 2.40 -2.72
C GLY A 164 -10.53 1.06 -2.83
N LEU A 165 -10.36 0.40 -1.68
CA LEU A 165 -9.97 -1.01 -1.59
C LEU A 165 -11.21 -1.89 -1.76
N TYR A 166 -11.16 -2.84 -2.68
CA TYR A 166 -12.26 -3.75 -2.94
C TYR A 166 -11.80 -5.20 -3.10
N TYR A 167 -12.68 -6.14 -2.82
CA TYR A 167 -12.40 -7.55 -2.98
C TYR A 167 -12.66 -7.99 -4.43
N TYR A 168 -11.62 -8.48 -5.09
CA TYR A 168 -11.63 -8.99 -6.47
C TYR A 168 -11.72 -10.52 -6.49
N GLY A 169 -12.71 -11.06 -5.76
CA GLY A 169 -12.95 -12.52 -5.69
C GLY A 169 -14.21 -12.99 -6.40
N TYR A 170 -14.99 -12.07 -6.99
CA TYR A 170 -16.28 -12.38 -7.62
C TYR A 170 -16.38 -11.73 -9.01
N PRO A 171 -17.07 -12.36 -9.99
CA PRO A 171 -17.07 -11.92 -11.39
C PRO A 171 -17.58 -10.48 -11.64
N THR A 172 -18.44 -9.95 -10.77
CA THR A 172 -19.09 -8.65 -10.97
C THR A 172 -18.23 -7.47 -10.49
N ASN A 173 -17.16 -7.72 -9.72
CA ASN A 173 -16.27 -6.72 -9.13
C ASN A 173 -16.95 -5.60 -8.31
N GLY A 174 -18.22 -5.77 -7.93
CA GLY A 174 -18.95 -4.86 -7.05
C GLY A 174 -19.21 -3.47 -7.64
N ARG A 175 -20.21 -2.75 -7.10
CA ARG A 175 -20.55 -1.41 -7.58
C ARG A 175 -19.52 -0.36 -7.15
N CYS A 176 -18.90 0.30 -8.14
CA CYS A 176 -18.00 1.42 -7.94
C CYS A 176 -18.77 2.76 -7.93
N PRO A 177 -18.40 3.72 -7.06
CA PRO A 177 -19.02 5.06 -7.04
C PRO A 177 -18.77 5.89 -8.31
N ALA A 178 -17.86 5.45 -9.19
CA ALA A 178 -17.65 6.04 -10.51
C ALA A 178 -18.63 5.54 -11.59
N GLY A 179 -19.68 4.77 -11.22
CA GLY A 179 -20.79 4.42 -12.12
C GLY A 179 -20.68 3.08 -12.85
N ALA A 180 -19.66 2.26 -12.57
CA ALA A 180 -19.46 0.93 -13.17
C ALA A 180 -19.00 -0.10 -12.11
N ALA A 181 -18.47 -1.24 -12.54
CA ALA A 181 -17.77 -2.16 -11.63
C ALA A 181 -16.41 -1.58 -11.19
N HIS A 182 -15.84 -2.04 -10.07
CA HIS A 182 -14.46 -1.68 -9.75
C HIS A 182 -13.49 -2.20 -10.83
N SER A 183 -12.35 -1.51 -11.00
CA SER A 183 -11.27 -1.92 -11.92
C SER A 183 -10.00 -2.20 -11.14
N VAL A 184 -9.20 -3.15 -11.58
CA VAL A 184 -7.96 -3.55 -10.90
C VAL A 184 -6.82 -2.60 -11.26
N ALA A 185 -6.05 -2.16 -10.26
CA ALA A 185 -4.71 -1.61 -10.41
C ALA A 185 -3.86 -1.93 -9.17
N GLY A 186 -2.57 -1.60 -9.21
CA GLY A 186 -1.65 -1.71 -8.07
C GLY A 186 -1.37 -3.14 -7.61
N TYR A 187 -1.17 -3.30 -6.30
CA TYR A 187 -0.76 -4.55 -5.66
C TYR A 187 -1.91 -5.53 -5.39
N ASP A 188 -1.56 -6.78 -5.09
CA ASP A 188 -2.47 -7.75 -4.45
C ASP A 188 -2.35 -7.67 -2.94
N PHE A 189 -3.30 -6.99 -2.29
CA PHE A 189 -3.29 -6.83 -0.84
C PHE A 189 -3.74 -8.12 -0.15
N VAL A 190 -3.07 -8.43 0.95
CA VAL A 190 -3.24 -9.65 1.75
C VAL A 190 -3.59 -9.23 3.18
N LEU A 191 -4.89 -9.26 3.49
CA LEU A 191 -5.41 -8.63 4.69
C LEU A 191 -5.58 -9.64 5.83
N PRO A 192 -5.03 -9.36 7.02
CA PRO A 192 -5.26 -10.18 8.21
C PRO A 192 -6.69 -10.05 8.74
N PHE A 193 -7.21 -11.14 9.30
CA PHE A 193 -8.50 -11.19 9.98
C PHE A 193 -8.44 -11.97 11.30
N LEU A 194 -9.47 -11.79 12.12
CA LEU A 194 -9.67 -12.47 13.41
C LEU A 194 -10.30 -13.86 13.25
#